data_AF-A0A1H4D3W3-F1
#
_entry.id   AF-A0A1H4D3W3-F1
#
_cell.length_a   1.000
_cell.length_b   1.000
_cell.length_c   1.000
_cell.angle_alpha   90.00
_cell.angle_beta   90.00
_cell.angle_gamma   90.00
#
_symmetry.space_group_name_H-M   'P 1'
#
loop_
_entity.id
_entity.type
_entity.pdbx_description
1 polymer ?
#
loop_
_entity_poly.entity_id
_entity_poly.type
_entity_poly.pdbx_seq_one_letter_code
_entity_poly.pdbx_strand_id
1 'polypeptide(L)'
;MLIGLDEGCSSARISRYETGTHEPPFETAKSLAAALGIPAAYFYCVSDELADIILESHDLSVDELINVLEWLRHLKQARQVGKT
;
A
#
# COMPACT_ATOMS: atom_id res chain seq x y z
N MET A 1 11.34 20.45 7.16
CA MET A 1 11.95 19.42 6.31
C MET A 1 11.21 18.09 6.53
N LEU A 2 10.17 17.79 5.74
CA LEU A 2 9.20 16.71 6.04
C LEU A 2 9.62 15.32 5.52
N ILE A 3 10.55 15.25 4.57
CA ILE A 3 10.99 13.98 3.93
C ILE A 3 12.48 14.00 3.50
N GLY A 4 13.31 14.84 4.13
CA GLY A 4 14.75 14.93 3.79
C GLY A 4 15.06 15.44 2.38
N LEU A 5 14.07 15.98 1.66
CA LEU A 5 14.28 16.60 0.35
C LEU A 5 14.64 18.07 0.53
N ASP A 6 15.82 18.46 0.06
CA ASP A 6 16.20 19.86 -0.14
C ASP A 6 15.11 20.61 -0.94
N GLU A 7 14.66 21.75 -0.42
CA GLU A 7 13.47 22.47 -0.87
C GLU A 7 13.57 22.91 -2.33
N GLY A 8 14.79 23.14 -2.84
CA GLY A 8 15.04 23.53 -4.23
C GLY A 8 14.98 22.38 -5.26
N CYS A 9 15.02 21.12 -4.83
CA CYS A 9 15.00 19.93 -5.72
C CYS A 9 13.88 18.94 -5.39
N SER A 10 13.00 19.26 -4.44
CA SER A 10 11.90 18.38 -4.01
C SER A 10 10.92 18.09 -5.15
N SER A 11 10.47 19.12 -5.87
CA SER A 11 9.52 18.99 -7.00
C SER A 11 10.09 18.15 -8.16
N ALA A 12 11.35 18.38 -8.53
CA ALA A 12 12.01 17.64 -9.61
C ALA A 12 12.18 16.15 -9.28
N ARG A 13 12.42 15.80 -8.00
CA ARG A 13 12.52 14.40 -7.57
C ARG A 13 11.17 13.71 -7.52
N ILE A 14 10.14 14.37 -6.97
CA ILE A 14 8.78 13.84 -6.95
C ILE A 14 8.27 13.59 -8.38
N SER A 15 8.46 14.55 -9.30
CA SER A 15 8.04 14.40 -10.70
C SER A 15 8.72 13.20 -11.40
N ARG A 16 9.99 12.91 -11.10
CA ARG A 16 10.67 11.72 -11.64
C ARG A 16 10.09 10.41 -11.10
N TYR A 17 9.60 10.40 -9.86
CA TYR A 17 8.94 9.25 -9.27
C TYR A 17 7.53 9.06 -9.86
N GLU A 18 6.75 10.13 -9.96
CA GLU A 18 5.39 10.10 -10.54
C GLU A 18 5.37 9.65 -12.01
N THR A 19 6.40 10.04 -12.77
CA THR A 19 6.52 9.64 -14.19
C THR A 19 7.14 8.26 -14.38
N GLY A 20 7.59 7.60 -13.31
CA GLY A 20 8.29 6.32 -13.38
C GLY A 20 9.69 6.40 -14.01
N THR A 21 10.22 7.61 -14.19
CA THR A 21 11.57 7.82 -14.75
C THR A 21 12.65 7.27 -13.80
N HIS A 22 12.41 7.39 -12.49
CA HIS A 22 13.23 6.78 -11.46
C HIS A 22 12.33 6.16 -10.39
N GLU A 23 12.76 5.04 -9.83
CA GLU A 23 12.09 4.47 -8.65
C GLU A 23 12.61 5.17 -7.38
N PRO A 24 11.73 5.56 -6.45
CA PRO A 24 12.16 6.06 -5.15
C PRO A 24 12.86 4.95 -4.36
N PRO A 25 13.97 5.24 -3.67
CA PRO A 25 14.50 4.32 -2.65
C PRO A 25 13.41 3.96 -1.64
N PHE A 26 13.44 2.74 -1.12
CA PHE A 26 12.37 2.25 -0.23
C PHE A 26 12.14 3.15 1.01
N GLU A 27 13.19 3.72 1.59
CA GLU A 27 13.05 4.67 2.70
C GLU A 27 12.36 5.98 2.30
N THR A 28 12.55 6.43 1.06
CA THR A 28 11.80 7.56 0.49
C THR A 28 10.35 7.18 0.31
N ALA A 29 10.05 5.99 -0.23
CA ALA A 29 8.69 5.49 -0.37
C ALA A 29 7.99 5.39 1.00
N LYS A 30 8.65 4.87 2.03
CA LYS A 30 8.11 4.87 3.41
C LYS A 30 7.84 6.27 3.94
N SER A 31 8.74 7.22 3.68
CA SER A 31 8.56 8.61 4.11
C SER A 31 7.35 9.27 3.42
N LEU A 32 7.16 8.97 2.13
CA LEU A 32 5.97 9.41 1.38
C LEU A 32 4.69 8.75 1.92
N ALA A 33 4.73 7.45 2.18
CA ALA A 33 3.60 6.71 2.73
C ALA A 33 3.16 7.29 4.09
N ALA A 34 4.11 7.55 4.97
CA ALA A 34 3.87 8.19 6.26
C ALA A 34 3.29 9.61 6.12
N ALA A 35 3.77 10.39 5.15
CA ALA A 35 3.25 11.73 4.88
C ALA A 35 1.82 11.71 4.30
N LEU A 36 1.46 10.66 3.56
CA LEU A 36 0.13 10.46 2.97
C LEU A 36 -0.85 9.74 3.92
N GLY A 37 -0.36 9.15 5.02
CA GLY A 37 -1.20 8.38 5.95
C GLY A 37 -1.68 7.05 5.35
N ILE A 38 -0.85 6.39 4.54
CA ILE A 38 -1.17 5.11 3.90
C ILE A 38 -0.05 4.08 4.09
N PRO A 39 -0.30 2.77 3.90
CA PRO A 39 0.75 1.75 3.94
C PRO A 39 1.71 1.89 2.75
N ALA A 40 3.02 1.77 2.99
CA ALA A 40 4.01 1.77 1.91
C ALA A 40 3.79 0.62 0.89
N ALA A 41 3.16 -0.48 1.31
CA ALA A 41 2.79 -1.58 0.44
C ALA A 41 1.84 -1.17 -0.69
N TYR A 42 1.04 -0.11 -0.49
CA TYR A 42 0.14 0.44 -1.51
C TYR A 42 0.88 0.83 -2.79
N PHE A 43 2.05 1.46 -2.68
CA PHE A 43 2.84 1.89 -3.83
C PHE A 43 3.34 0.75 -4.73
N TYR A 44 3.37 -0.48 -4.22
CA TYR A 44 3.93 -1.64 -4.92
C TYR A 44 2.86 -2.68 -5.27
N CYS A 45 1.58 -2.39 -5.00
CA CYS A 45 0.48 -3.29 -5.30
C CYS A 45 0.00 -3.07 -6.75
N VAL A 46 0.03 -4.11 -7.58
CA VAL A 46 -0.31 -4.02 -9.02
C VAL A 46 -1.81 -4.21 -9.29
N SER A 47 -2.55 -4.87 -8.39
CA SER A 47 -4.00 -5.04 -8.53
C SER A 47 -4.68 -3.93 -7.76
N ASP A 48 -5.51 -3.17 -8.44
CA ASP A 48 -6.32 -2.10 -7.85
C ASP A 48 -7.18 -2.66 -6.70
N GLU A 49 -7.77 -3.84 -6.89
CA GLU A 49 -8.61 -4.47 -5.86
C GLU A 49 -7.80 -4.86 -4.62
N LEU A 50 -6.56 -5.33 -4.79
CA LEU A 50 -5.68 -5.63 -3.66
C LEU A 50 -5.13 -4.35 -3.00
N ALA A 51 -4.89 -3.29 -3.79
CA ALA A 51 -4.45 -2.00 -3.28
C ALA A 51 -5.54 -1.38 -2.39
N ASP A 52 -6.81 -1.45 -2.82
CA ASP A 52 -7.96 -1.01 -2.02
C ASP A 52 -8.06 -1.80 -0.71
N ILE A 53 -7.89 -3.13 -0.74
CA ILE A 53 -7.87 -3.93 0.49
C ILE A 53 -6.75 -3.49 1.44
N ILE A 54 -5.57 -3.15 0.91
CA ILE A 54 -4.45 -2.65 1.73
C ILE A 54 -4.81 -1.30 2.37
N LEU A 55 -5.46 -0.38 1.64
CA LEU A 55 -5.88 0.90 2.18
C LEU A 55 -6.96 0.75 3.25
N GLU A 56 -8.04 0.02 2.94
CA GLU A 56 -9.18 -0.18 3.84
C GLU A 56 -8.81 -0.96 5.10
N SER A 57 -7.77 -1.82 5.02
CA SER A 57 -7.28 -2.56 6.18
C SER A 57 -6.23 -1.80 7.01
N HIS A 58 -5.76 -0.64 6.54
CA HIS A 58 -4.65 0.07 7.17
C HIS A 58 -4.94 0.47 8.62
N ASP A 59 -6.14 0.97 8.87
CA ASP A 59 -6.55 1.55 10.15
C ASP A 59 -7.31 0.56 11.05
N LEU A 60 -7.39 -0.71 10.63
CA LEU A 60 -8.04 -1.76 11.40
C LEU A 60 -7.17 -2.18 12.59
N SER A 61 -7.84 -2.50 13.70
CA SER A 61 -7.19 -3.17 14.83
C SER A 61 -6.75 -4.58 14.46
N VAL A 62 -5.87 -5.17 15.27
CA VAL A 62 -5.38 -6.54 15.06
C VAL A 62 -6.54 -7.55 15.04
N ASP A 63 -7.54 -7.38 15.90
CA ASP A 63 -8.70 -8.28 15.95
C ASP A 63 -9.57 -8.16 14.68
N GLU A 64 -9.78 -6.94 14.19
CA GLU A 64 -10.49 -6.71 12.92
C GLU A 64 -9.72 -7.28 11.72
N LEU A 65 -8.40 -7.13 11.69
CA LEU A 65 -7.55 -7.74 10.66
C LEU A 65 -7.62 -9.27 10.67
N ILE A 66 -7.63 -9.88 11.86
CA ILE A 66 -7.81 -11.33 12.01
C ILE A 66 -9.17 -11.74 11.45
N ASN A 67 -10.25 -11.01 11.77
CA ASN A 67 -11.59 -11.30 11.26
C ASN A 67 -11.65 -11.22 9.72
N VAL A 68 -11.04 -10.20 9.11
CA VAL A 68 -10.94 -10.07 7.65
C VAL A 68 -10.18 -11.25 7.06
N LEU A 69 -9.06 -11.65 7.66
CA LEU A 69 -8.24 -12.76 7.20
C LEU A 69 -9.00 -14.10 7.28
N GLU A 70 -9.75 -14.33 8.37
CA GLU A 70 -10.60 -15.51 8.53
C GLU A 70 -11.72 -15.53 7.49
N TRP A 71 -12.38 -14.40 7.25
CA TRP A 71 -13.40 -14.28 6.21
C TRP A 71 -12.84 -14.63 4.82
N LEU A 72 -11.67 -14.10 4.46
CA LEU A 72 -10.99 -14.42 3.19
C LEU A 72 -10.64 -15.92 3.07
N ARG A 73 -10.25 -16.56 4.19
CA ARG A 73 -9.99 -18.02 4.22
C ARG A 73 -11.26 -18.83 4.00
N HIS A 74 -12.37 -18.44 4.62
CA HIS A 74 -13.67 -19.08 4.42
C HIS A 74 -14.14 -18.99 2.97
N LEU A 75 -13.99 -17.83 2.32
CA LEU A 75 -14.31 -17.67 0.89
C LEU A 75 -13.54 -18.64 0.01
N LYS A 76 -12.24 -18.84 0.29
CA LYS A 76 -11.40 -19.80 -0.45
C LYS A 76 -11.89 -21.23 -0.29
N GLN A 77 -12.29 -21.63 0.92
CA GLN A 77 -12.80 -22.97 1.21
C GLN A 77 -14.15 -23.22 0.54
N ALA A 78 -15.10 -22.28 0.62
CA ALA A 78 -16.41 -22.40 -0.02
C ALA A 78 -16.30 -22.58 -1.55
N ARG A 79 -15.34 -21.88 -2.19
CA ARG A 79 -15.08 -22.00 -3.63
C ARG A 79 -14.48 -23.36 -4.03
N GLN A 80 -13.79 -24.05 -3.12
CA GLN A 80 -13.24 -25.38 -3.36
C GLN A 80 -14.31 -26.49 -3.26
N VAL A 81 -15.34 -26.29 -2.43
CA VAL A 81 -16.43 -27.26 -2.24
C VAL A 81 -17.38 -27.28 -3.45
N GLY A 82 -17.68 -26.13 -4.06
CA GLY A 82 -18.56 -26.04 -5.23
C GLY A 82 -17.95 -26.45 -6.57
N LYS A 83 -16.76 -27.06 -6.58
CA LYS A 83 -16.03 -27.49 -7.79
C LYS A 83 -15.97 -29.01 -7.96
N THR A 84 -16.72 -29.75 -7.13
CA THR A 84 -16.94 -31.21 -7.23
C THR A 84 -18.37 -31.45 -7.70
#